data_AF-A0A3B0CF71-F1
#
_entry.id   AF-A0A3B0CF71-F1
#
_cell.length_a   1.000
_cell.length_b   1.000
_cell.length_c   1.000
_cell.angle_alpha   90.00
_cell.angle_beta   90.00
_cell.angle_gamma   90.00
#
_symmetry.space_group_name_H-M   'P 1'
#
loop_
_entity.id
_entity.type
_entity.pdbx_description
1 polymer ?
#
loop_
_entity_poly.entity_id
_entity_poly.type
_entity_poly.pdbx_seq_one_letter_code
_entity_poly.pdbx_strand_id
1 'polypeptide(L)'
;MKKLVLLIILLTGCTKDDVLNLKQEGYFTLDASFLSSVAGKYELPECSSEEPISIEYTLRDTGGLLWVKSSEVAVNEDNVNIFDPITLPVGDYVVEDIALVSENGNITHRVPNSESIGFDFSVFSDISTPFDAQIFPETETSVSVELMCYSPAELDLSGTFEGNTKVTDLTTLYFLLPEGGCATRCTIVIDGKLTFDEDVTGEEIHGAPIVKEFELLVITAWSGDDELASVEFTEYNPDGTATDEDVVQFDYQCL
;
A
#
# COMPACT_ATOMS: atom_id res chain seq x y z
N MET A 1 -31.32 26.14 -84.47
CA MET A 1 -30.39 25.05 -84.08
C MET A 1 -30.53 24.84 -82.58
N LYS A 2 -30.81 23.60 -82.17
CA LYS A 2 -31.15 23.18 -80.81
C LYS A 2 -29.95 22.44 -80.20
N LYS A 3 -29.78 22.58 -78.87
CA LYS A 3 -28.94 21.76 -77.97
C LYS A 3 -27.43 22.08 -78.07
N LEU A 4 -26.61 22.02 -77.02
CA LEU A 4 -26.74 21.55 -75.64
C LEU A 4 -25.60 22.25 -74.87
N VAL A 5 -25.88 23.00 -73.80
CA VAL A 5 -24.84 23.39 -72.84
C VAL A 5 -24.89 22.31 -71.75
N LEU A 6 -23.91 21.41 -71.78
CA LEU A 6 -23.77 20.35 -70.79
C LEU A 6 -23.13 20.95 -69.53
N LEU A 7 -23.97 21.37 -68.58
CA LEU A 7 -23.54 21.76 -67.24
C LEU A 7 -23.28 20.47 -66.44
N ILE A 8 -22.01 20.08 -66.35
CA ILE A 8 -21.57 19.00 -65.44
C ILE A 8 -21.58 19.59 -64.03
N ILE A 9 -22.67 19.35 -63.31
CA ILE A 9 -22.71 19.53 -61.86
C ILE A 9 -21.97 18.34 -61.25
N LEU A 10 -20.72 18.57 -60.85
CA LEU A 10 -20.02 17.72 -59.89
C LEU A 10 -20.73 17.87 -58.54
N LEU A 11 -21.75 17.05 -58.32
CA LEU A 11 -22.24 16.74 -56.98
C LEU A 11 -21.18 15.85 -56.33
N THR A 12 -20.17 16.47 -55.72
CA THR A 12 -19.41 15.82 -54.66
C THR A 12 -20.38 15.56 -53.53
N GLY A 13 -20.92 14.34 -53.48
CA GLY A 13 -21.67 13.86 -52.33
C GLY A 13 -20.76 13.89 -51.12
N CYS A 14 -20.94 14.89 -50.24
CA CYS A 14 -20.64 14.71 -48.84
C CYS A 14 -21.74 13.78 -48.29
N THR A 15 -21.53 12.47 -48.33
CA THR A 15 -22.18 11.58 -47.37
C THR A 15 -21.50 11.84 -46.05
N LYS A 16 -21.93 12.91 -45.38
CA LYS A 16 -21.74 13.05 -43.94
C LYS A 16 -22.81 12.21 -43.27
N ASP A 17 -22.72 10.90 -43.47
CA ASP A 17 -23.25 9.92 -42.54
C ASP A 17 -22.30 9.92 -41.33
N ASP A 18 -22.21 11.07 -40.65
CA ASP A 18 -21.98 11.05 -39.22
C ASP A 18 -23.30 10.54 -38.64
N VAL A 19 -23.51 9.22 -38.73
CA VAL A 19 -24.32 8.55 -37.74
C VAL A 19 -23.64 8.94 -36.43
N LEU A 20 -24.24 9.92 -35.77
CA LEU A 20 -24.08 10.18 -34.35
C LEU A 20 -24.37 8.84 -33.68
N ASN A 21 -23.35 7.98 -33.58
CA ASN A 21 -23.23 7.02 -32.51
C ASN A 21 -23.16 7.90 -31.27
N LEU A 22 -24.32 8.34 -30.79
CA LEU A 22 -24.53 8.75 -29.42
C LEU A 22 -24.03 7.56 -28.62
N LYS A 23 -22.75 7.61 -28.23
CA LYS A 23 -22.21 6.65 -27.28
C LYS A 23 -23.13 6.76 -26.09
N GLN A 24 -23.88 5.70 -25.83
CA GLN A 24 -24.72 5.67 -24.65
C GLN A 24 -23.82 5.89 -23.45
N GLU A 25 -24.29 6.73 -22.53
CA GLU A 25 -23.57 7.09 -21.33
C GLU A 25 -24.21 6.38 -20.14
N GLY A 26 -23.39 6.10 -19.14
CA GLY A 26 -23.80 5.64 -17.81
C GLY A 26 -23.08 6.45 -16.74
N TYR A 27 -23.39 6.12 -15.49
CA TYR A 27 -22.93 6.87 -14.33
C TYR A 27 -22.12 5.97 -13.40
N PHE A 28 -21.03 6.49 -12.85
CA PHE A 28 -20.20 5.80 -11.87
C PHE A 28 -20.06 6.68 -10.63
N THR A 29 -20.24 6.09 -9.46
CA THR A 29 -20.06 6.76 -8.16
C THR A 29 -19.42 5.79 -7.17
N LEU A 30 -19.04 6.31 -6.00
CA LEU A 30 -18.51 5.52 -4.91
C LEU A 30 -19.25 5.80 -3.62
N ASP A 31 -19.31 4.78 -2.76
CA ASP A 31 -19.58 4.95 -1.35
C ASP A 31 -18.23 4.88 -0.62
N ALA A 32 -17.65 6.03 -0.31
CA ALA A 32 -16.28 6.13 0.21
C ALA A 32 -16.24 6.43 1.71
N SER A 33 -15.50 5.59 2.46
CA SER A 33 -15.21 5.78 3.89
C SER A 33 -13.71 5.77 4.13
N PHE A 34 -13.27 6.37 5.23
CA PHE A 34 -11.88 6.22 5.65
C PHE A 34 -11.67 4.86 6.30
N LEU A 35 -10.50 4.27 6.04
CA LEU A 35 -10.10 3.06 6.72
C LEU A 35 -9.93 3.40 8.21
N SER A 36 -10.79 2.85 9.06
CA SER A 36 -10.66 3.02 10.51
C SER A 36 -9.30 2.46 10.94
N SER A 37 -8.54 3.25 11.72
CA SER A 37 -7.18 2.94 12.18
C SER A 37 -6.94 1.45 12.29
N VAL A 38 -6.04 0.92 11.46
CA VAL A 38 -5.63 -0.49 11.52
C VAL A 38 -5.19 -0.76 12.95
N ALA A 39 -5.96 -1.56 13.69
CA ALA A 39 -5.62 -1.95 15.04
C ALA A 39 -4.41 -2.89 14.98
N GLY A 40 -3.21 -2.33 14.93
CA GLY A 40 -1.97 -3.07 14.75
C GLY A 40 -0.78 -2.12 14.80
N LYS A 41 0.39 -2.67 15.12
CA LYS A 41 1.68 -1.99 15.34
C LYS A 41 2.25 -1.22 14.12
N TYR A 42 1.42 -0.87 13.13
CA TYR A 42 1.81 -0.22 11.90
C TYR A 42 1.48 1.27 12.00
N GLU A 43 2.50 2.11 12.09
CA GLU A 43 2.35 3.56 11.98
C GLU A 43 2.01 3.88 10.51
N LEU A 44 0.81 4.42 10.29
CA LEU A 44 0.42 4.93 8.97
C LEU A 44 1.08 6.30 8.75
N PRO A 45 1.48 6.63 7.51
CA PRO A 45 2.00 7.97 7.22
C PRO A 45 0.99 9.04 7.64
N GLU A 46 1.46 10.14 8.23
CA GLU A 46 0.60 11.30 8.46
C GLU A 46 0.20 11.93 7.12
N CYS A 47 -1.10 12.16 6.97
CA CYS A 47 -1.65 12.79 5.77
C CYS A 47 -1.27 14.26 5.68
N SER A 48 -1.31 14.77 4.44
CA SER A 48 -1.40 16.21 4.22
C SER A 48 -2.54 16.76 5.08
N SER A 49 -2.27 17.84 5.82
CA SER A 49 -3.29 18.55 6.60
C SER A 49 -4.23 19.38 5.71
N GLU A 50 -4.06 19.33 4.39
CA GLU A 50 -4.94 19.98 3.43
C GLU A 50 -6.28 19.26 3.34
N GLU A 51 -7.35 20.06 3.29
CA GLU A 51 -8.70 19.55 3.12
C GLU A 51 -8.92 19.13 1.65
N PRO A 52 -9.35 17.90 1.37
CA PRO A 52 -9.68 17.48 0.01
C PRO A 52 -10.99 18.11 -0.47
N ILE A 53 -10.99 18.57 -1.72
CA ILE A 53 -12.15 19.21 -2.36
C ILE A 53 -12.78 18.36 -3.46
N SER A 54 -12.02 17.37 -3.96
CA SER A 54 -12.49 16.46 -5.00
C SER A 54 -11.96 15.05 -4.81
N ILE A 55 -12.63 14.11 -5.46
CA ILE A 55 -12.16 12.76 -5.68
C ILE A 55 -11.86 12.59 -7.16
N GLU A 56 -10.69 12.07 -7.49
CA GLU A 56 -10.23 11.77 -8.84
C GLU A 56 -10.27 10.27 -9.09
N TYR A 57 -10.73 9.90 -10.28
CA TYR A 57 -10.83 8.53 -10.76
C TYR A 57 -9.96 8.39 -12.00
N THR A 58 -9.07 7.40 -11.99
CA THR A 58 -8.29 7.00 -13.17
C THR A 58 -8.80 5.64 -13.64
N LEU A 59 -9.42 5.62 -14.82
CA LEU A 59 -10.00 4.41 -15.41
C LEU A 59 -9.42 4.12 -16.79
N ARG A 60 -9.23 2.85 -17.13
CA ARG A 60 -8.82 2.40 -18.47
C ARG A 60 -9.94 1.58 -19.11
N ASP A 61 -10.35 1.95 -20.32
CA ASP A 61 -11.32 1.15 -21.08
C ASP A 61 -10.68 -0.06 -21.78
N THR A 62 -11.50 -0.97 -22.29
CA THR A 62 -11.04 -2.15 -23.06
C THR A 62 -10.26 -1.82 -24.34
N GLY A 63 -10.35 -0.59 -24.84
CA GLY A 63 -9.54 -0.08 -25.95
C GLY A 63 -8.17 0.42 -25.51
N GLY A 64 -7.89 0.43 -24.21
CA GLY A 64 -6.65 0.94 -23.60
C GLY A 64 -6.65 2.45 -23.38
N LEU A 65 -7.75 3.15 -23.64
CA LEU A 65 -7.84 4.60 -23.46
C LEU A 65 -7.99 4.92 -21.97
N LEU A 66 -7.19 5.88 -21.50
CA LEU A 66 -7.21 6.38 -20.13
C LEU A 66 -8.23 7.51 -19.98
N TRP A 67 -9.05 7.41 -18.94
CA TRP A 67 -10.07 8.37 -18.55
C TRP A 67 -9.75 8.87 -17.15
N VAL A 68 -9.49 10.17 -17.03
CA VAL A 68 -9.36 10.85 -15.73
C VAL A 68 -10.61 11.71 -15.52
N LYS A 69 -11.31 11.44 -14.44
CA LYS A 69 -12.57 12.10 -14.07
C LYS A 69 -12.49 12.55 -12.62
N SER A 70 -13.31 13.52 -12.25
CA SER A 70 -13.41 13.95 -10.86
C SER A 70 -14.83 14.33 -10.49
N SER A 71 -15.11 14.24 -9.19
CA SER A 71 -16.33 14.70 -8.55
C SER A 71 -15.98 15.57 -7.35
N GLU A 72 -16.81 16.57 -7.05
CA GLU A 72 -16.69 17.34 -5.82
C GLU A 72 -17.01 16.46 -4.61
N VAL A 73 -16.32 16.71 -3.49
CA VAL A 73 -16.56 15.99 -2.22
C VAL A 73 -16.70 16.93 -1.04
N ALA A 74 -17.37 16.44 0.00
CA ALA A 74 -17.34 17.02 1.34
C ALA A 74 -16.97 15.93 2.35
N VAL A 75 -15.91 16.17 3.11
CA VAL A 75 -15.37 15.22 4.09
C VAL A 75 -15.88 15.53 5.49
N ASN A 76 -16.41 14.51 6.16
CA ASN A 76 -16.75 14.50 7.57
C ASN A 76 -15.82 13.51 8.31
N GLU A 77 -15.85 13.50 9.65
CA GLU A 77 -14.90 12.72 10.49
C GLU A 77 -14.67 11.27 10.02
N ASP A 78 -15.70 10.56 9.55
CA ASP A 78 -15.57 9.15 9.14
C ASP A 78 -15.94 8.88 7.66
N ASN A 79 -16.45 9.88 6.93
CA ASN A 79 -17.10 9.64 5.63
C ASN A 79 -16.75 10.70 4.58
N VAL A 80 -16.76 10.27 3.32
CA VAL A 80 -16.62 11.14 2.15
C VAL A 80 -17.95 11.21 1.43
N ASN A 81 -18.57 12.40 1.42
CA ASN A 81 -19.79 12.63 0.63
C ASN A 81 -19.39 13.06 -0.78
N ILE A 82 -19.77 12.29 -1.79
CA ILE A 82 -19.55 12.60 -3.20
C ILE A 82 -20.82 13.25 -3.76
N PHE A 83 -20.71 14.44 -4.35
CA PHE A 83 -21.89 15.21 -4.76
C PHE A 83 -22.54 14.72 -6.05
N ASP A 84 -21.72 14.32 -7.03
CA ASP A 84 -22.20 13.94 -8.35
C ASP A 84 -21.47 12.68 -8.87
N PRO A 85 -22.18 11.74 -9.51
CA PRO A 85 -21.54 10.63 -10.22
C PRO A 85 -20.80 11.14 -11.47
N ILE A 86 -19.72 10.47 -11.85
CA ILE A 86 -19.03 10.74 -13.11
C ILE A 86 -19.78 10.10 -14.28
N THR A 87 -19.76 10.77 -15.44
CA THR A 87 -20.34 10.26 -16.68
C THR A 87 -19.27 9.59 -17.55
N LEU A 88 -19.55 8.36 -17.97
CA LEU A 88 -18.67 7.55 -18.82
C LEU A 88 -19.47 6.87 -19.94
N PRO A 89 -18.85 6.59 -21.11
CA PRO A 89 -19.45 5.70 -22.10
C PRO A 89 -19.77 4.32 -21.51
N VAL A 90 -20.83 3.70 -22.02
CA VAL A 90 -21.15 2.30 -21.72
C VAL A 90 -20.03 1.38 -22.15
N GLY A 91 -19.60 0.50 -21.24
CA GLY A 91 -18.51 -0.44 -21.49
C GLY A 91 -17.88 -0.97 -20.21
N ASP A 92 -16.85 -1.79 -20.39
CA ASP A 92 -16.05 -2.34 -19.31
C ASP A 92 -14.78 -1.50 -19.11
N TYR A 93 -14.41 -1.29 -17.85
CA TYR A 93 -13.31 -0.46 -17.40
C TYR A 93 -12.51 -1.18 -16.33
N VAL A 94 -11.22 -0.88 -16.27
CA VAL A 94 -10.36 -1.14 -15.11
C VAL A 94 -10.20 0.18 -14.38
N VAL A 95 -10.61 0.24 -13.11
CA VAL A 95 -10.35 1.38 -12.22
C VAL A 95 -8.94 1.20 -11.69
N GLU A 96 -8.00 2.05 -12.13
CA GLU A 96 -6.57 1.93 -11.81
C GLU A 96 -6.19 2.68 -10.53
N ASP A 97 -6.84 3.81 -10.27
CA ASP A 97 -6.56 4.65 -9.11
C ASP A 97 -7.78 5.48 -8.72
N ILE A 98 -7.94 5.69 -7.42
CA ILE A 98 -8.96 6.57 -6.83
C ILE A 98 -8.26 7.36 -5.73
N ALA A 99 -8.32 8.69 -5.81
CA ALA A 99 -7.59 9.57 -4.90
C ALA A 99 -8.43 10.79 -4.47
N LEU A 100 -8.33 11.17 -3.21
CA LEU A 100 -8.80 12.47 -2.73
C LEU A 100 -7.76 13.55 -3.00
N VAL A 101 -8.19 14.66 -3.59
CA VAL A 101 -7.31 15.73 -4.07
C VAL A 101 -7.69 17.07 -3.43
N SER A 102 -6.68 17.81 -2.95
CA SER A 102 -6.83 19.15 -2.39
C SER A 102 -6.92 20.24 -3.47
N GLU A 103 -7.24 21.48 -3.07
CA GLU A 103 -7.25 22.63 -3.98
C GLU A 103 -5.88 22.87 -4.65
N ASN A 104 -4.79 22.48 -3.99
CA ASN A 104 -3.43 22.60 -4.52
C ASN A 104 -3.04 21.44 -5.45
N GLY A 105 -3.94 20.47 -5.68
CA GLY A 105 -3.66 19.27 -6.47
C GLY A 105 -2.87 18.20 -5.72
N ASN A 106 -2.73 18.31 -4.40
CA ASN A 106 -2.06 17.30 -3.60
C ASN A 106 -3.02 16.14 -3.31
N ILE A 107 -2.51 14.90 -3.41
CA ILE A 107 -3.26 13.75 -2.96
C ILE A 107 -3.21 13.67 -1.43
N THR A 108 -4.38 13.55 -0.82
CA THR A 108 -4.51 13.37 0.63
C THR A 108 -4.71 11.90 0.97
N HIS A 109 -5.63 11.20 0.31
CA HIS A 109 -5.95 9.80 0.55
C HIS A 109 -6.14 9.06 -0.76
N ARG A 110 -5.96 7.74 -0.75
CA ARG A 110 -6.12 6.86 -1.91
C ARG A 110 -6.79 5.55 -1.53
N VAL A 111 -7.50 4.94 -2.46
CA VAL A 111 -7.88 3.53 -2.31
C VAL A 111 -6.60 2.70 -2.41
N PRO A 112 -6.30 1.80 -1.46
CA PRO A 112 -5.11 0.97 -1.51
C PRO A 112 -4.97 0.23 -2.84
N ASN A 113 -3.78 0.29 -3.42
CA ASN A 113 -3.46 -0.33 -4.70
C ASN A 113 -2.61 -1.60 -4.48
N SER A 114 -3.12 -2.74 -4.92
CA SER A 114 -2.51 -4.08 -4.83
C SER A 114 -1.26 -4.27 -5.70
N GLU A 115 -1.03 -3.37 -6.64
CA GLU A 115 0.17 -3.31 -7.49
C GLU A 115 1.20 -2.27 -6.98
N SER A 116 0.96 -1.64 -5.82
CA SER A 116 1.92 -0.69 -5.23
C SER A 116 3.25 -1.37 -4.91
N ILE A 117 4.36 -0.77 -5.35
CA ILE A 117 5.71 -1.26 -5.05
C ILE A 117 6.10 -0.82 -3.63
N GLY A 118 6.74 -1.73 -2.89
CA GLY A 118 7.25 -1.47 -1.54
C GLY A 118 6.39 -2.14 -0.48
N PHE A 119 5.22 -1.58 -0.19
CA PHE A 119 4.32 -2.10 0.84
C PHE A 119 2.91 -2.33 0.28
N ASP A 120 2.41 -3.55 0.47
CA ASP A 120 1.09 -3.94 -0.01
C ASP A 120 0.01 -3.45 0.97
N PHE A 121 -0.53 -2.26 0.70
CA PHE A 121 -1.63 -1.69 1.47
C PHE A 121 -2.98 -2.34 1.17
N SER A 122 -3.08 -3.18 0.12
CA SER A 122 -4.36 -3.79 -0.27
C SER A 122 -4.90 -4.74 0.80
N VAL A 123 -4.03 -5.28 1.65
CA VAL A 123 -4.41 -6.16 2.78
C VAL A 123 -5.29 -5.48 3.82
N PHE A 124 -5.40 -4.15 3.79
CA PHE A 124 -6.19 -3.39 4.75
C PHE A 124 -7.57 -3.01 4.25
N SER A 125 -7.87 -3.18 2.96
CA SER A 125 -9.14 -2.78 2.34
C SER A 125 -9.87 -3.97 1.71
N ASP A 126 -11.19 -3.99 1.81
CA ASP A 126 -12.02 -5.00 1.15
C ASP A 126 -11.99 -4.87 -0.39
N ILE A 127 -11.84 -3.64 -0.89
CA ILE A 127 -11.69 -3.34 -2.32
C ILE A 127 -10.41 -2.54 -2.52
N SER A 128 -9.51 -3.09 -3.34
CA SER A 128 -8.26 -2.44 -3.74
C SER A 128 -8.24 -2.18 -5.24
N THR A 129 -7.51 -1.16 -5.66
CA THR A 129 -7.20 -0.94 -7.06
C THR A 129 -6.02 -1.82 -7.49
N PRO A 130 -5.89 -2.18 -8.79
CA PRO A 130 -6.90 -2.03 -9.81
C PRO A 130 -8.07 -3.02 -9.66
N PHE A 131 -9.28 -2.63 -10.09
CA PHE A 131 -10.45 -3.53 -10.14
C PHE A 131 -11.34 -3.27 -11.37
N ASP A 132 -12.13 -4.27 -11.76
CA ASP A 132 -13.04 -4.18 -12.91
C ASP A 132 -14.37 -3.49 -12.55
N ALA A 133 -14.83 -2.60 -13.43
CA ALA A 133 -16.13 -1.95 -13.34
C ALA A 133 -16.85 -1.96 -14.69
N GLN A 134 -18.15 -2.21 -14.68
CA GLN A 134 -18.99 -2.20 -15.89
C GLN A 134 -20.00 -1.05 -15.83
N ILE A 135 -19.97 -0.18 -16.85
CA ILE A 135 -20.88 0.97 -16.97
C ILE A 135 -22.05 0.58 -17.86
N PHE A 136 -23.26 0.67 -17.31
CA PHE A 136 -24.51 0.36 -18.00
C PHE A 136 -25.25 1.64 -18.46
N PRO A 137 -26.03 1.58 -19.55
CA PRO A 137 -26.73 2.75 -20.09
C PRO A 137 -27.73 3.32 -19.07
N GLU A 138 -27.68 4.64 -18.87
CA GLU A 138 -28.61 5.41 -18.02
C GLU A 138 -28.74 4.87 -16.57
N THR A 139 -27.75 4.11 -16.12
CA THR A 139 -27.74 3.45 -14.80
C THR A 139 -26.54 3.91 -14.01
N GLU A 140 -26.73 4.08 -12.69
CA GLU A 140 -25.66 4.36 -11.75
C GLU A 140 -25.01 3.07 -11.27
N THR A 141 -23.69 3.01 -11.38
CA THR A 141 -22.84 1.95 -10.83
C THR A 141 -22.17 2.51 -9.59
N SER A 142 -22.54 2.02 -8.41
CA SER A 142 -21.90 2.40 -7.13
C SER A 142 -21.00 1.27 -6.64
N VAL A 143 -19.82 1.64 -6.12
CA VAL A 143 -18.86 0.72 -5.49
C VAL A 143 -18.45 1.28 -4.13
N SER A 144 -18.51 0.45 -3.09
CA SER A 144 -18.05 0.86 -1.75
C SER A 144 -16.54 0.68 -1.64
N VAL A 145 -15.81 1.73 -1.25
CA VAL A 145 -14.34 1.70 -1.16
C VAL A 145 -13.85 2.31 0.13
N GLU A 146 -12.67 1.88 0.57
CA GLU A 146 -12.00 2.41 1.74
C GLU A 146 -10.77 3.23 1.33
N LEU A 147 -10.66 4.44 1.88
CA LEU A 147 -9.60 5.39 1.59
C LEU A 147 -8.57 5.36 2.71
N MET A 148 -7.30 5.28 2.31
CA MET A 148 -6.15 5.22 3.19
C MET A 148 -5.20 6.38 2.92
N CYS A 149 -4.60 6.87 3.99
CA CYS A 149 -3.53 7.84 3.92
C CYS A 149 -2.21 7.17 3.54
N TYR A 150 -1.80 7.25 2.28
CA TYR A 150 -0.45 6.85 1.87
C TYR A 150 -0.04 7.49 0.55
N SER A 151 1.28 7.57 0.33
CA SER A 151 1.86 7.90 -0.96
C SER A 151 2.39 6.62 -1.61
N PRO A 152 1.99 6.28 -2.85
CA PRO A 152 2.58 5.18 -3.60
C PRO A 152 3.98 5.52 -4.13
N ALA A 153 4.46 6.76 -3.91
CA ALA A 153 5.85 7.07 -4.18
C ALA A 153 6.71 6.08 -3.38
N GLU A 154 7.67 5.44 -4.05
CA GLU A 154 8.83 4.89 -3.35
C GLU A 154 9.27 5.98 -2.38
N LEU A 155 9.35 5.66 -1.08
CA LEU A 155 9.90 6.57 -0.10
C LEU A 155 11.29 6.94 -0.60
N ASP A 156 11.40 8.07 -1.30
CA ASP A 156 12.65 8.74 -1.56
C ASP A 156 13.05 9.26 -0.19
N LEU A 157 13.75 8.41 0.56
CA LEU A 157 14.37 8.72 1.84
C LEU A 157 15.47 9.75 1.59
N SER A 158 15.09 10.93 1.12
CA SER A 158 15.89 12.14 1.00
C SER A 158 15.99 12.83 2.35
N GLY A 159 16.19 12.02 3.39
CA GLY A 159 16.75 12.44 4.66
C GLY A 159 18.14 11.85 4.71
N THR A 160 19.16 12.70 4.68
CA THR A 160 20.48 12.35 5.18
C THR A 160 20.33 12.07 6.68
N PHE A 161 19.78 10.91 7.05
CA PHE A 161 20.13 10.27 8.30
C PHE A 161 21.60 9.92 8.13
N GLU A 162 22.46 10.44 9.01
CA GLU A 162 23.89 10.13 8.98
C GLU A 162 24.09 8.62 9.20
N GLY A 163 24.07 7.84 8.12
CA GLY A 163 24.27 6.40 8.14
C GLY A 163 23.56 5.73 6.97
N ASN A 164 24.32 5.00 6.14
CA ASN A 164 23.85 4.19 5.01
C ASN A 164 22.56 3.40 5.34
N THR A 165 21.39 3.91 4.95
CA THR A 165 20.14 3.16 5.02
C THR A 165 20.07 2.24 3.81
N LYS A 166 20.56 1.02 3.99
CA LYS A 166 20.35 -0.08 3.06
C LYS A 166 18.99 -0.71 3.39
N VAL A 167 18.10 -0.83 2.41
CA VAL A 167 16.93 -1.73 2.55
C VAL A 167 17.51 -3.13 2.72
N THR A 168 17.24 -3.74 3.86
CA THR A 168 17.83 -5.01 4.26
C THR A 168 16.71 -5.97 4.62
N ASP A 169 16.83 -7.20 4.13
CA ASP A 169 15.93 -8.27 4.51
C ASP A 169 16.06 -8.55 6.01
N LEU A 170 14.91 -8.60 6.69
CA LEU A 170 14.83 -9.03 8.08
C LEU A 170 14.49 -10.53 8.17
N THR A 171 14.93 -11.15 9.25
CA THR A 171 14.49 -12.48 9.69
C THR A 171 14.23 -12.45 11.20
N THR A 172 13.53 -13.46 11.72
CA THR A 172 13.25 -13.57 13.15
C THR A 172 14.24 -14.51 13.81
N LEU A 173 15.04 -13.99 14.73
CA LEU A 173 15.83 -14.76 15.68
C LEU A 173 14.89 -15.33 16.75
N TYR A 174 14.88 -16.64 16.92
CA TYR A 174 14.16 -17.29 18.00
C TYR A 174 15.14 -17.70 19.10
N PHE A 175 14.82 -17.39 20.34
CA PHE A 175 15.64 -17.79 21.49
C PHE A 175 14.78 -18.25 22.65
N LEU A 176 15.31 -19.22 23.41
CA LEU A 176 14.66 -19.81 24.56
C LEU A 176 15.55 -19.65 25.79
N LEU A 177 14.97 -19.06 26.83
CA LEU A 177 15.60 -18.98 28.15
C LEU A 177 15.17 -20.19 28.98
N PRO A 178 16.09 -20.84 29.71
CA PRO A 178 15.77 -22.00 30.53
C PRO A 178 14.67 -21.69 31.57
N GLU A 179 13.75 -22.64 31.76
CA GLU A 179 12.66 -22.54 32.75
C GLU A 179 13.22 -22.32 34.17
N GLY A 180 12.61 -21.39 34.92
CA GLY A 180 13.10 -20.98 36.25
C GLY A 180 14.39 -20.15 36.22
N GLY A 181 14.83 -19.69 35.04
CA GLY A 181 16.00 -18.86 34.85
C GLY A 181 15.90 -17.49 35.53
N CYS A 182 17.07 -16.97 35.91
CA CYS A 182 17.31 -15.67 36.53
C CYS A 182 17.58 -14.59 35.48
N ALA A 183 17.54 -14.93 34.19
CA ALA A 183 17.62 -13.92 33.16
C ALA A 183 16.40 -12.99 33.26
N THR A 184 16.66 -11.71 33.41
CA THR A 184 15.67 -10.65 33.46
C THR A 184 15.65 -9.82 32.19
N ARG A 185 16.71 -9.90 31.38
CA ARG A 185 16.91 -9.06 30.19
C ARG A 185 17.69 -9.81 29.11
N CYS A 186 17.38 -9.57 27.86
CA CYS A 186 18.12 -10.10 26.71
C CYS A 186 18.48 -8.97 25.75
N THR A 187 19.73 -8.95 25.30
CA THR A 187 20.22 -7.97 24.32
C THR A 187 20.69 -8.67 23.06
N ILE A 188 20.44 -8.08 21.89
CA ILE A 188 21.03 -8.49 20.62
C ILE A 188 21.87 -7.35 20.09
N VAL A 189 23.12 -7.67 19.76
CA VAL A 189 24.08 -6.77 19.15
C VAL A 189 24.44 -7.34 17.78
N ILE A 190 24.24 -6.54 16.74
CA ILE A 190 24.59 -6.90 15.36
C ILE A 190 25.67 -5.93 14.88
N ASP A 191 26.81 -6.46 14.45
CA ASP A 191 27.97 -5.70 13.97
C ASP A 191 28.40 -4.58 14.94
N GLY A 192 28.34 -4.89 16.24
CA GLY A 192 28.71 -3.96 17.31
C GLY A 192 27.65 -2.89 17.64
N LYS A 193 26.46 -2.95 17.05
CA LYS A 193 25.33 -2.06 17.36
C LYS A 193 24.24 -2.80 18.13
N LEU A 194 23.81 -2.25 19.26
CA LEU A 194 22.66 -2.76 20.00
C LEU A 194 21.38 -2.56 19.17
N THR A 195 20.73 -3.66 18.78
CA THR A 195 19.53 -3.67 17.93
C THR A 195 18.29 -4.13 18.68
N PHE A 196 18.46 -4.85 19.78
CA PHE A 196 17.38 -5.35 20.63
C PHE A 196 17.80 -5.30 22.09
N ASP A 197 16.89 -4.88 22.95
CA ASP A 197 17.12 -4.71 24.37
C ASP A 197 15.79 -4.77 25.11
N GLU A 198 15.41 -5.96 25.58
CA GLU A 198 14.09 -6.20 26.18
C GLU A 198 14.21 -6.94 27.50
N ASP A 199 13.30 -6.60 28.41
CA ASP A 199 13.06 -7.38 29.61
C ASP A 199 12.38 -8.70 29.23
N VAL A 200 12.88 -9.79 29.77
CA VAL A 200 12.43 -11.15 29.44
C VAL A 200 12.06 -11.89 30.70
N THR A 201 11.04 -12.75 30.59
CA THR A 201 10.67 -13.71 31.63
C THR A 201 10.88 -15.12 31.10
N GLY A 202 11.40 -16.01 31.94
CA GLY A 202 11.55 -17.42 31.60
C GLY A 202 10.19 -18.08 31.31
N GLU A 203 10.22 -19.19 30.56
CA GLU A 203 9.12 -20.10 30.16
C GLU A 203 8.57 -19.97 28.73
N GLU A 204 8.98 -18.99 27.92
CA GLU A 204 8.50 -18.83 26.53
C GLU A 204 9.63 -18.71 25.51
N ILE A 205 9.37 -19.14 24.27
CA ILE A 205 10.21 -18.83 23.11
C ILE A 205 10.00 -17.36 22.78
N HIS A 206 11.09 -16.61 22.73
CA HIS A 206 11.11 -15.20 22.35
C HIS A 206 11.53 -15.06 20.89
N GLY A 207 11.02 -14.01 20.25
CA GLY A 207 11.34 -13.66 18.87
C GLY A 207 11.84 -12.24 18.77
N ALA A 208 12.95 -12.02 18.08
CA ALA A 208 13.50 -10.69 17.81
C ALA A 208 13.80 -10.50 16.32
N PRO A 209 13.45 -9.34 15.73
CA PRO A 209 13.81 -9.04 14.36
C PRO A 209 15.32 -8.77 14.25
N ILE A 210 15.97 -9.44 13.30
CA ILE A 210 17.38 -9.26 12.98
C ILE A 210 17.55 -9.06 11.47
N VAL A 211 18.64 -8.43 11.05
CA VAL A 211 19.02 -8.37 9.64
C VAL A 211 19.51 -9.75 9.17
N LYS A 212 19.26 -10.13 7.91
CA LYS A 212 19.77 -11.41 7.34
C LYS A 212 21.26 -11.37 7.05
N GLU A 213 21.77 -10.22 6.65
CA GLU A 213 23.18 -10.01 6.32
C GLU A 213 23.86 -9.29 7.49
N PHE A 214 24.73 -9.99 8.21
CA PHE A 214 25.58 -9.46 9.28
C PHE A 214 26.95 -10.13 9.26
N GLU A 215 27.97 -9.48 9.82
CA GLU A 215 29.29 -10.08 10.04
C GLU A 215 29.32 -10.84 11.38
N LEU A 216 28.67 -10.27 12.40
CA LEU A 216 28.58 -10.84 13.73
C LEU A 216 27.26 -10.48 14.41
N LEU A 217 26.55 -11.50 14.88
CA LEU A 217 25.41 -11.36 15.77
C LEU A 217 25.77 -11.94 17.13
N VAL A 218 25.55 -11.17 18.19
CA VAL A 218 25.76 -11.57 19.58
C VAL A 218 24.44 -11.41 20.32
N ILE A 219 23.96 -12.50 20.91
CA ILE A 219 22.80 -12.46 21.80
C ILE A 219 23.25 -12.79 23.23
N THR A 220 22.84 -11.97 24.18
CA THR A 220 23.31 -12.05 25.57
C THR A 220 22.14 -12.02 26.54
N ALA A 221 22.11 -12.97 27.47
CA ALA A 221 21.16 -13.05 28.57
C ALA A 221 21.77 -12.46 29.84
N TRP A 222 21.00 -11.64 30.56
CA TRP A 222 21.43 -10.85 31.71
C TRP A 222 20.56 -11.10 32.94
N SER A 223 21.16 -11.07 34.13
CA SER A 223 20.47 -10.97 35.43
C SER A 223 20.85 -9.64 36.08
N GLY A 224 19.97 -8.64 35.98
CA GLY A 224 20.34 -7.27 36.33
C GLY A 224 21.47 -6.77 35.43
N ASP A 225 22.62 -6.42 36.01
CA ASP A 225 23.82 -5.98 35.29
C ASP A 225 24.82 -7.12 35.01
N ASP A 226 24.57 -8.33 35.51
CA ASP A 226 25.46 -9.48 35.36
C ASP A 226 25.13 -10.26 34.08
N GLU A 227 26.15 -10.47 33.24
CA GLU A 227 26.06 -11.34 32.07
C GLU A 227 25.99 -12.81 32.51
N LEU A 228 24.92 -13.52 32.12
CA LEU A 228 24.75 -14.93 32.43
C LEU A 228 25.34 -15.84 31.35
N ALA A 229 25.03 -15.53 30.09
CA ALA A 229 25.51 -16.27 28.93
C ALA A 229 25.40 -15.41 27.67
N SER A 230 26.29 -15.68 26.72
CA SER A 230 26.31 -15.03 25.41
C SER A 230 26.54 -16.08 24.33
N VAL A 231 25.85 -15.92 23.19
CA VAL A 231 25.97 -16.80 22.02
C VAL A 231 26.26 -15.94 20.81
N GLU A 232 27.25 -16.35 20.02
CA GLU A 232 27.72 -15.63 18.83
C GLU A 232 27.40 -16.42 17.56
N PHE A 233 26.98 -15.69 16.52
CA PHE A 233 26.67 -16.22 15.20
C PHE A 233 27.36 -15.40 14.13
N THR A 234 27.90 -16.08 13.12
CA THR A 234 28.31 -15.47 11.85
C THR A 234 27.30 -15.72 10.73
N GLU A 235 26.40 -16.68 10.93
CA GLU A 235 25.22 -16.95 10.10
C GLU A 235 24.10 -17.50 11.01
N TYR A 236 22.84 -17.21 10.70
CA TYR A 236 21.67 -17.69 11.42
C TYR A 236 20.55 -18.07 10.45
N ASN A 237 19.99 -19.27 10.58
CA ASN A 237 18.91 -19.81 9.73
C ASN A 237 19.12 -19.52 8.23
N PRO A 238 20.22 -20.01 7.62
CA PRO A 238 20.59 -19.66 6.24
C PRO A 238 19.63 -20.24 5.19
N ASP A 239 18.86 -21.29 5.52
CA ASP A 239 17.87 -21.89 4.62
C ASP A 239 16.50 -21.19 4.65
N GLY A 240 16.30 -20.26 5.59
CA GLY A 240 15.09 -19.47 5.76
C GLY A 240 13.90 -20.25 6.32
N THR A 241 14.08 -21.48 6.80
CA THR A 241 13.03 -22.34 7.33
C THR A 241 13.29 -22.61 8.80
N ALA A 242 12.58 -21.91 9.68
CA ALA A 242 12.77 -22.08 11.13
C ALA A 242 12.41 -23.51 11.60
N THR A 243 13.38 -24.18 12.20
CA THR A 243 13.26 -25.48 12.87
C THR A 243 13.63 -25.36 14.35
N ASP A 244 13.39 -26.42 15.13
CA ASP A 244 13.76 -26.45 16.55
C ASP A 244 15.28 -26.29 16.77
N GLU A 245 16.09 -26.65 15.77
CA GLU A 245 17.55 -26.51 15.81
C GLU A 245 18.00 -25.06 15.62
N ASP A 246 17.16 -24.21 15.05
CA ASP A 246 17.43 -22.77 14.87
C ASP A 246 17.08 -21.95 16.12
N VAL A 247 16.40 -22.52 17.11
CA VAL A 247 16.09 -21.81 18.36
C VAL A 247 17.35 -21.73 19.21
N VAL A 248 17.83 -20.51 19.47
CA VAL A 248 18.99 -20.29 20.34
C VAL A 248 18.64 -20.67 21.77
N GLN A 249 19.33 -21.66 22.32
CA GLN A 249 19.16 -22.08 23.71
C GLN A 249 20.32 -21.59 24.56
N PHE A 250 20.02 -20.94 25.67
CA PHE A 250 21.03 -20.51 26.62
C PHE A 250 21.32 -21.60 27.66
N ASP A 251 22.60 -21.81 27.94
CA ASP A 251 23.07 -22.66 29.04
C ASP A 251 23.73 -21.79 30.12
N TYR A 252 22.98 -21.52 31.20
CA TYR A 252 23.50 -20.84 32.39
C TYR A 252 22.84 -21.41 33.66
N GLN A 253 23.54 -21.26 34.79
CA GLN A 253 23.02 -21.60 36.11
C GLN A 253 22.80 -20.34 36.92
N CYS A 254 21.67 -20.30 37.62
CA CYS A 254 21.36 -19.23 38.56
C CYS A 254 21.97 -19.56 39.92
N LEU A 255 22.76 -18.62 40.45
CA LEU A 255 23.39 -18.71 41.77
C LEU A 255 22.41 -18.33 42.88
#